data_AF-A0AAF3EIP6-F1
#
_entry.id   AF-A0AAF3EIP6-F1
#
_cell.length_a   1.000
_cell.length_b   1.000
_cell.length_c   1.000
_cell.angle_alpha   90.00
_cell.angle_beta   90.00
_cell.angle_gamma   90.00
#
_symmetry.space_group_name_H-M   'P 1'
#
loop_
_entity.id
_entity.type
_entity.pdbx_description
1 polymer ?
#
loop_
_entity_poly.entity_id
_entity_poly.type
_entity_poly.pdbx_seq_one_letter_code
_entity_poly.pdbx_strand_id
1 'polypeptide(L)'
;MLLRVSIFLLTTIFFLHEAAIIGRDSRNEDFREINEDGEVSPPIVPRMNSDQKWDLIRKSGQNPEERRRPPGKRGFLKKVARRDLLLTPWRITHVLPKKTSVPRPMDPPVAVSIDTCPKQFDAITKAYNQRTYAFAGSKVYQVWYENNLPQKASFELQELFPGGPRQVTAVLTNSRSGVTTLFDKRKAYRFRWNKKAKRFHMTKNRSPQDFSYNITITPDLAFEWFDGNQVIVQDRQFAIYDAYWNLATFTGDVKRYFPNLPRDLIGIIYSGGDIALLYTRGNKVKVYETKKYRVVQEYPVKIGEFVGCL
;
A
#
# COMPACT_ATOMS: atom_id res chain seq x y z
N MET A 1 -43.40 40.45 -60.33
CA MET A 1 -42.76 39.98 -61.58
C MET A 1 -41.57 39.13 -61.13
N LEU A 2 -41.75 37.82 -60.92
CA LEU A 2 -41.44 36.75 -61.90
C LEU A 2 -40.01 36.95 -62.46
N LEU A 3 -39.03 36.05 -62.35
CA LEU A 3 -39.03 34.59 -62.30
C LEU A 3 -37.55 34.15 -62.10
N ARG A 4 -37.29 33.10 -61.28
CA ARG A 4 -36.37 31.94 -61.52
C ARG A 4 -34.87 32.21 -61.88
N VAL A 5 -33.87 31.37 -61.60
CA VAL A 5 -33.73 30.02 -61.00
C VAL A 5 -32.24 29.75 -60.74
N SER A 6 -32.00 29.03 -59.65
CA SER A 6 -30.94 28.07 -59.29
C SER A 6 -29.65 27.97 -60.11
N ILE A 7 -28.50 28.03 -59.39
CA ILE A 7 -27.35 27.13 -59.60
C ILE A 7 -26.72 26.78 -58.23
N PHE A 8 -26.84 25.48 -57.87
CA PHE A 8 -25.93 24.56 -57.13
C PHE A 8 -24.91 25.16 -56.13
N LEU A 9 -24.92 24.90 -54.81
CA LEU A 9 -24.87 23.65 -54.02
C LEU A 9 -23.61 22.79 -54.28
N LEU A 10 -22.50 23.13 -53.60
CA LEU A 10 -21.28 22.35 -53.27
C LEU A 10 -20.30 23.40 -52.68
N THR A 11 -20.00 23.49 -51.39
CA THR A 11 -19.05 22.61 -50.69
C THR A 11 -19.19 22.80 -49.18
N THR A 12 -19.55 21.71 -48.51
CA THR A 12 -19.56 21.55 -47.05
C THR A 12 -18.19 21.11 -46.54
N ILE A 13 -17.82 21.68 -45.37
CA ILE A 13 -17.01 21.06 -44.30
C ILE A 13 -15.51 20.90 -44.57
N PHE A 14 -14.74 21.91 -44.15
CA PHE A 14 -13.36 21.74 -43.69
C PHE A 14 -13.12 22.79 -42.60
N PHE A 15 -13.14 22.40 -41.33
CA PHE A 15 -12.38 22.98 -40.21
C PHE A 15 -12.92 22.36 -38.92
N LEU A 16 -12.19 21.38 -38.37
CA LEU A 16 -12.06 21.02 -36.95
C LEU A 16 -11.52 19.59 -36.86
N HIS A 17 -10.19 19.45 -36.91
CA HIS A 17 -9.49 18.25 -36.45
C HIS A 17 -8.06 18.60 -36.08
N GLU A 18 -7.78 18.72 -34.77
CA GLU A 18 -6.52 18.27 -34.16
C GLU A 18 -6.59 18.45 -32.63
N ALA A 19 -7.13 17.44 -31.95
CA ALA A 19 -6.86 17.17 -30.53
C ALA A 19 -7.40 15.78 -30.17
N ALA A 20 -6.64 14.72 -30.47
CA ALA A 20 -6.77 13.41 -29.81
C ALA A 20 -5.64 12.47 -30.25
N ILE A 21 -4.50 12.52 -29.57
CA ILE A 21 -3.56 11.40 -29.53
C ILE A 21 -3.62 10.82 -28.11
N ILE A 22 -4.52 9.87 -27.90
CA ILE A 22 -4.44 8.90 -26.80
C ILE A 22 -4.58 7.52 -27.43
N GLY A 23 -3.61 6.67 -27.09
CA GLY A 23 -3.33 5.38 -27.70
C GLY A 23 -4.56 4.49 -27.89
N ARG A 24 -4.64 3.99 -29.11
CA ARG A 24 -5.58 3.00 -29.62
C ARG A 24 -5.51 1.73 -28.77
N ASP A 25 -6.65 1.43 -28.16
CA ASP A 25 -6.96 0.21 -27.45
C ASP A 25 -6.70 -1.00 -28.35
N SER A 26 -5.70 -1.81 -27.98
CA SER A 26 -5.41 -3.07 -28.65
C SER A 26 -6.39 -4.09 -28.10
N ARG A 27 -7.34 -4.49 -28.95
CA ARG A 27 -8.25 -5.62 -28.76
C ARG A 27 -7.46 -6.86 -28.36
N ASN A 28 -7.29 -7.07 -27.05
CA ASN A 28 -7.08 -8.39 -26.48
C ASN A 28 -8.49 -8.96 -26.28
N GLU A 29 -8.84 -9.96 -27.09
CA GLU A 29 -10.00 -10.78 -26.80
C GLU A 29 -9.77 -11.44 -25.42
N ASP A 30 -10.63 -11.06 -24.46
CA ASP A 30 -10.65 -11.59 -23.10
C ASP A 30 -10.98 -13.09 -23.17
N PHE A 31 -9.95 -13.95 -23.16
CA PHE A 31 -10.12 -15.36 -22.80
C PHE A 31 -10.54 -15.40 -21.33
N ARG A 32 -11.85 -15.48 -21.10
CA ARG A 32 -12.45 -15.70 -19.78
C ARG A 32 -12.35 -17.19 -19.47
N GLU A 33 -11.55 -17.55 -18.48
CA GLU A 33 -11.59 -18.90 -17.92
C GLU A 33 -12.92 -19.08 -17.20
N ILE A 34 -13.71 -20.03 -17.70
CA ILE A 34 -14.95 -20.48 -17.06
C ILE A 34 -14.52 -21.52 -16.03
N ASN A 35 -14.79 -21.24 -14.75
CA ASN A 35 -14.50 -22.19 -13.68
C ASN A 35 -15.44 -23.41 -13.76
N GLU A 36 -15.10 -24.50 -13.06
CA GLU A 36 -15.90 -25.74 -13.01
C GLU A 36 -17.37 -25.52 -12.62
N ASP A 37 -17.67 -24.41 -11.91
CA ASP A 37 -19.00 -24.00 -11.49
C ASP A 37 -19.77 -23.13 -12.52
N GLY A 38 -19.23 -22.92 -13.72
CA GLY A 38 -19.83 -22.05 -14.76
C GLY A 38 -19.68 -20.55 -14.51
N GLU A 39 -18.96 -20.17 -13.45
CA GLU A 39 -18.73 -18.77 -13.06
C GLU A 39 -17.49 -18.20 -13.78
N VAL A 40 -17.62 -17.00 -14.33
CA VAL A 40 -16.55 -16.31 -15.06
C VAL A 40 -15.48 -15.83 -14.07
N SER A 41 -14.28 -16.38 -14.16
CA SER A 41 -13.14 -15.90 -13.36
C SER A 41 -12.71 -14.50 -13.81
N PRO A 42 -12.42 -13.57 -12.89
CA PRO A 42 -11.91 -12.25 -13.26
C PRO A 42 -10.54 -12.36 -13.95
N PRO A 43 -10.21 -11.42 -14.85
CA PRO A 43 -8.91 -11.39 -15.50
C PRO A 43 -7.79 -11.24 -14.47
N ILE A 44 -6.67 -11.91 -14.75
CA ILE A 44 -5.45 -11.78 -13.95
C ILE A 44 -4.89 -10.36 -14.14
N VAL A 45 -4.48 -9.73 -13.04
CA VAL A 45 -3.81 -8.43 -13.07
C VAL A 45 -2.51 -8.54 -13.87
N PRO A 46 -2.32 -7.75 -14.95
CA PRO A 46 -1.12 -7.83 -15.77
C PRO A 46 0.15 -7.59 -14.95
N ARG A 47 1.14 -8.47 -15.12
CA ARG A 47 2.47 -8.27 -14.56
C ARG A 47 3.30 -7.43 -15.51
N MET A 48 3.73 -6.27 -15.05
CA MET A 48 4.61 -5.39 -15.82
C MET A 48 5.99 -6.03 -16.00
N ASN A 49 6.52 -5.97 -17.22
CA ASN A 49 7.89 -6.43 -17.49
C ASN A 49 8.90 -5.54 -16.74
N SER A 50 10.06 -6.10 -16.41
CA SER A 50 11.19 -5.41 -15.79
C SER A 50 11.50 -4.11 -16.55
N ASP A 51 11.71 -4.17 -17.86
CA ASP A 51 12.12 -3.01 -18.68
C ASP A 51 11.11 -1.87 -18.66
N GLN A 52 9.82 -2.20 -18.82
CA GLN A 52 8.71 -1.25 -18.69
C GLN A 52 8.70 -0.57 -17.32
N LYS A 53 9.00 -1.32 -16.27
CA LYS A 53 9.10 -0.79 -14.91
C LYS A 53 10.29 0.15 -14.76
N TRP A 54 11.47 -0.18 -15.30
CA TRP A 54 12.63 0.70 -15.28
C TRP A 54 12.35 2.02 -16.03
N ASP A 55 11.60 1.98 -17.13
CA ASP A 55 11.18 3.17 -17.86
C ASP A 55 10.26 4.06 -17.04
N LEU A 56 9.28 3.49 -16.33
CA LEU A 56 8.42 4.26 -15.42
C LEU A 56 9.21 4.91 -14.30
N ILE A 57 10.18 4.20 -13.72
CA ILE A 57 11.03 4.75 -12.67
C ILE A 57 11.81 5.95 -13.20
N ARG A 58 12.42 5.84 -14.38
CA ARG A 58 13.16 6.94 -15.02
C ARG A 58 12.24 8.12 -15.35
N LYS A 59 11.06 7.87 -15.91
CA LYS A 59 10.05 8.91 -16.19
C LYS A 59 9.57 9.63 -14.93
N SER A 60 9.61 8.97 -13.77
CA SER A 60 9.33 9.60 -12.47
C SER A 60 10.46 10.48 -11.91
N GLY A 61 11.56 10.66 -12.65
CA GLY A 61 12.72 11.41 -12.19
C GLY A 61 13.55 10.67 -11.14
N GLN A 62 13.29 9.38 -10.93
CA GLN A 62 14.06 8.56 -10.00
C GLN A 62 15.16 7.81 -10.76
N ASN A 63 16.37 7.80 -10.21
CA ASN A 63 17.45 7.00 -10.75
C ASN A 63 17.35 5.55 -10.22
N PRO A 64 17.19 4.55 -11.10
CA PRO A 64 17.08 3.19 -10.64
C PRO A 64 18.36 2.60 -10.04
N GLU A 65 19.53 3.07 -10.51
CA GLU A 65 20.85 2.57 -10.11
C GLU A 65 21.25 3.05 -8.70
N GLU A 66 20.75 4.20 -8.24
CA GLU A 66 21.02 4.72 -6.90
C GLU A 66 20.66 3.72 -5.79
N ARG A 67 19.68 2.85 -6.06
CA ARG A 67 19.18 1.90 -5.08
C ARG A 67 19.74 0.49 -5.23
N ARG A 68 20.48 0.22 -6.31
CA ARG A 68 21.24 -1.02 -6.43
C ARG A 68 22.30 -1.02 -5.34
N ARG A 69 22.25 -2.04 -4.50
CA ARG A 69 23.35 -2.28 -3.56
C ARG A 69 24.57 -2.57 -4.44
N PRO A 70 25.68 -1.82 -4.30
CA PRO A 70 26.87 -2.14 -5.08
C PRO A 70 27.23 -3.60 -4.81
N PRO A 71 27.47 -4.41 -5.87
CA PRO A 71 27.86 -5.80 -5.72
C PRO A 71 29.09 -5.85 -4.80
N GLY A 72 29.01 -6.72 -3.80
CA GLY A 72 29.78 -6.57 -2.58
C GLY A 72 31.30 -6.55 -2.79
N LYS A 73 31.93 -5.39 -2.61
CA LYS A 73 33.29 -5.30 -2.03
C LYS A 73 33.24 -5.58 -0.51
N ARG A 74 32.43 -6.54 -0.07
CA ARG A 74 32.26 -6.92 1.33
C ARG A 74 33.19 -8.07 1.67
N GLY A 75 34.46 -7.77 1.92
CA GLY A 75 35.35 -8.75 2.54
C GLY A 75 36.82 -8.36 2.49
N PHE A 76 37.31 -7.93 1.32
CA PHE A 76 38.76 -7.85 1.10
C PHE A 76 39.37 -6.50 1.53
N LEU A 77 38.78 -5.37 1.09
CA LEU A 77 39.35 -4.05 1.35
C LEU A 77 39.24 -3.57 2.81
N LYS A 78 38.23 -4.04 3.57
CA LYS A 78 38.06 -3.65 4.98
C LYS A 78 39.05 -4.33 5.93
N LYS A 79 39.69 -5.45 5.55
CA LYS A 79 40.71 -6.11 6.37
C LYS A 79 42.12 -5.58 6.09
N VAL A 80 42.44 -5.30 4.82
CA VAL A 80 43.74 -4.74 4.42
C VAL A 80 43.88 -3.30 4.90
N ALA A 81 42.88 -2.44 4.62
CA ALA A 81 42.91 -1.05 5.08
C ALA A 81 42.97 -0.92 6.62
N ARG A 82 42.40 -1.86 7.38
CA ARG A 82 42.45 -1.84 8.84
C ARG A 82 43.83 -2.18 9.39
N ARG A 83 44.64 -2.99 8.71
CA ARG A 83 46.01 -3.30 9.13
C ARG A 83 46.95 -2.14 8.80
N ASP A 84 46.79 -1.55 7.62
CA ASP A 84 47.64 -0.44 7.18
C ASP A 84 47.33 0.86 7.94
N LEU A 85 46.05 1.12 8.27
CA LEU A 85 45.65 2.26 9.11
C LEU A 85 46.09 2.15 10.59
N LEU A 86 46.45 0.95 11.07
CA LEU A 86 46.98 0.77 12.43
C LEU A 86 48.48 1.09 12.53
N LEU A 87 49.17 1.26 11.40
CA LEU A 87 50.62 1.45 11.33
C LEU A 87 51.03 2.86 10.84
N THR A 88 50.07 3.75 10.52
CA THR A 88 50.40 5.11 10.05
C THR A 88 50.65 6.10 11.20
N PRO A 89 51.74 6.87 11.19
CA PRO A 89 52.19 7.73 12.31
C PRO A 89 51.39 9.02 12.54
N TRP A 90 50.50 9.42 11.63
CA TRP A 90 49.75 10.69 11.72
C TRP A 90 48.32 10.52 12.25
N ARG A 91 48.22 9.98 13.48
CA ARG A 91 46.93 9.78 14.14
C ARG A 91 46.26 11.12 14.46
N ILE A 92 45.36 11.56 13.60
CA ILE A 92 44.42 12.64 13.88
C ILE A 92 43.50 12.18 15.04
N THR A 93 43.70 12.75 16.23
CA THR A 93 42.93 12.49 17.47
C THR A 93 41.59 13.22 17.51
N HIS A 94 41.20 13.92 16.44
CA HIS A 94 39.91 14.60 16.39
C HIS A 94 38.79 13.56 16.24
N VAL A 95 38.21 13.21 17.39
CA VAL A 95 36.93 12.52 17.50
C VAL A 95 35.93 13.36 16.69
N LEU A 96 35.58 12.90 15.48
CA LEU A 96 34.50 13.50 14.72
C LEU A 96 33.28 13.57 15.64
N PRO A 97 32.65 14.74 15.81
CA PRO A 97 31.47 14.85 16.66
C PRO A 97 30.47 13.80 16.18
N LYS A 98 30.14 12.87 17.07
CA LYS A 98 29.20 11.80 16.81
C LYS A 98 27.90 12.47 16.40
N LYS A 99 27.61 12.44 15.09
CA LYS A 99 26.40 13.02 14.49
C LYS A 99 25.24 12.62 15.39
N THR A 100 24.67 13.59 16.09
CA THR A 100 23.63 13.39 17.11
C THR A 100 22.47 12.71 16.39
N SER A 101 22.41 11.39 16.48
CA SER A 101 21.28 10.65 15.95
C SER A 101 20.11 11.06 16.81
N VAL A 102 19.06 11.59 16.19
CA VAL A 102 17.75 11.84 16.81
C VAL A 102 17.50 10.72 17.84
N PRO A 103 17.26 11.05 19.12
CA PRO A 103 17.04 10.06 20.16
C PRO A 103 15.98 9.08 19.66
N ARG A 104 16.40 7.84 19.43
CA ARG A 104 15.42 6.79 19.14
C ARG A 104 14.82 6.46 20.49
N PRO A 105 13.51 6.66 20.70
CA PRO A 105 12.88 6.21 21.93
C PRO A 105 13.14 4.71 22.04
N MET A 106 13.96 4.33 23.04
CA MET A 106 14.35 2.95 23.28
C MET A 106 13.24 2.20 24.01
N ASP A 107 12.43 2.93 24.76
CA ASP A 107 11.36 2.36 25.55
C ASP A 107 10.20 1.91 24.64
N PRO A 108 9.55 0.78 24.97
CA PRO A 108 8.34 0.33 24.30
C PRO A 108 7.26 1.43 24.28
N PRO A 109 6.35 1.44 23.29
CA PRO A 109 5.20 2.33 23.32
C PRO A 109 4.34 2.05 24.55
N VAL A 110 3.79 3.10 25.16
CA VAL A 110 2.98 2.97 26.37
C VAL A 110 1.55 2.65 25.93
N ALA A 111 0.99 1.58 26.49
CA ALA A 111 -0.40 1.25 26.22
C ALA A 111 -1.32 2.29 26.90
N VAL A 112 -2.26 2.82 26.13
CA VAL A 112 -3.29 3.74 26.61
C VAL A 112 -4.51 2.94 27.06
N SER A 113 -5.19 3.42 28.10
CA SER A 113 -6.46 2.85 28.55
C SER A 113 -7.52 2.92 27.43
N ILE A 114 -8.38 1.90 27.39
CA ILE A 114 -9.40 1.74 26.36
C ILE A 114 -10.76 2.16 26.93
N ASP A 115 -10.85 3.37 27.45
CA ASP A 115 -12.05 3.85 28.15
C ASP A 115 -13.17 4.30 27.19
N THR A 116 -12.80 4.66 25.95
CA THR A 116 -13.75 5.14 24.93
C THR A 116 -13.60 4.33 23.66
N CYS A 117 -14.69 3.64 23.28
CA CYS A 117 -14.76 2.91 22.02
C CYS A 117 -14.81 3.87 20.82
N PRO A 118 -14.08 3.58 19.74
CA PRO A 118 -14.33 4.23 18.46
C PRO A 118 -15.68 3.78 17.92
N LYS A 119 -16.37 4.64 17.17
CA LYS A 119 -17.64 4.27 16.50
C LYS A 119 -17.41 3.37 15.27
N GLN A 120 -16.27 3.55 14.62
CA GLN A 120 -15.83 2.84 13.43
C GLN A 120 -14.30 2.91 13.33
N PHE A 121 -13.71 2.05 12.51
CA PHE A 121 -12.30 2.10 12.15
C PHE A 121 -12.14 2.75 10.77
N ASP A 122 -11.04 3.47 10.59
CA ASP A 122 -10.68 4.10 9.33
C ASP A 122 -9.98 3.09 8.41
N ALA A 123 -9.09 2.29 8.98
CA ALA A 123 -8.32 1.30 8.24
C ALA A 123 -7.90 0.13 9.13
N ILE A 124 -7.65 -1.05 8.53
CA ILE A 124 -7.17 -2.23 9.26
C ILE A 124 -6.16 -3.03 8.46
N THR A 125 -5.12 -3.54 9.11
CA THR A 125 -4.14 -4.46 8.50
C THR A 125 -3.65 -5.47 9.52
N LYS A 126 -3.20 -6.63 9.03
CA LYS A 126 -2.30 -7.51 9.77
C LYS A 126 -0.87 -7.10 9.47
N ALA A 127 -0.06 -6.80 10.49
CA ALA A 127 1.34 -6.45 10.28
C ALA A 127 2.25 -7.68 10.25
N TYR A 128 3.54 -7.47 9.94
CA TYR A 128 4.52 -8.56 9.81
C TYR A 128 4.72 -9.40 11.08
N ASN A 129 4.45 -8.82 12.25
CA ASN A 129 4.48 -9.53 13.54
C ASN A 129 3.23 -10.38 13.80
N GLN A 130 2.40 -10.61 12.78
CA GLN A 130 1.16 -11.39 12.81
C GLN A 130 0.06 -10.82 13.72
N ARG A 131 0.21 -9.57 14.17
CA ARG A 131 -0.81 -8.87 14.96
C ARG A 131 -1.70 -8.03 14.05
N THR A 132 -2.97 -7.92 14.42
CA THR A 132 -3.93 -7.06 13.73
C THR A 132 -3.89 -5.67 14.32
N TYR A 133 -3.87 -4.66 13.46
CA TYR A 133 -3.86 -3.25 13.81
C TYR A 133 -5.05 -2.56 13.16
N ALA A 134 -5.93 -2.02 13.97
CA ALA A 134 -7.08 -1.23 13.56
C ALA A 134 -6.84 0.25 13.92
N PHE A 135 -7.04 1.13 12.96
CA PHE A 135 -6.76 2.56 13.08
C PHE A 135 -8.09 3.30 13.25
N ALA A 136 -8.17 4.22 14.21
CA ALA A 136 -9.29 5.14 14.34
C ALA A 136 -8.78 6.51 14.83
N GLY A 137 -8.82 7.51 13.95
CA GLY A 137 -8.31 8.85 14.24
C GLY A 137 -6.83 8.83 14.65
N SER A 138 -6.54 9.28 15.87
CA SER A 138 -5.17 9.31 16.42
C SER A 138 -4.76 8.03 17.14
N LYS A 139 -5.65 7.04 17.29
CA LYS A 139 -5.39 5.83 18.06
C LYS A 139 -5.22 4.61 17.15
N VAL A 140 -4.41 3.66 17.64
CA VAL A 140 -4.22 2.36 17.02
C VAL A 140 -4.53 1.27 18.03
N TYR A 141 -5.45 0.39 17.67
CA TYR A 141 -5.85 -0.76 18.45
C TYR A 141 -5.13 -1.99 17.91
N GLN A 142 -4.39 -2.66 18.80
CA GLN A 142 -3.66 -3.87 18.52
C GLN A 142 -4.44 -5.06 19.08
N VAL A 143 -4.71 -6.05 18.23
CA VAL A 143 -5.37 -7.31 18.61
C VAL A 143 -4.49 -8.47 18.20
N TRP A 144 -4.25 -9.41 19.12
CA TRP A 144 -3.52 -10.64 18.86
C TRP A 144 -4.03 -11.78 19.73
N TYR A 145 -3.58 -12.99 19.43
CA TYR A 145 -3.89 -14.18 20.22
C TYR A 145 -2.62 -14.68 20.89
N GLU A 146 -2.72 -15.00 22.18
CA GLU A 146 -1.66 -15.62 22.97
C GLU A 146 -2.27 -16.77 23.76
N ASN A 147 -1.80 -18.00 23.50
CA ASN A 147 -2.39 -19.23 24.06
C ASN A 147 -3.91 -19.34 23.83
N ASN A 148 -4.37 -19.00 22.62
CA ASN A 148 -5.79 -18.93 22.22
C ASN A 148 -6.63 -17.87 22.97
N LEU A 149 -6.02 -17.05 23.83
CA LEU A 149 -6.71 -15.95 24.49
C LEU A 149 -6.53 -14.66 23.69
N PRO A 150 -7.63 -13.92 23.44
CA PRO A 150 -7.56 -12.64 22.74
C PRO A 150 -6.90 -11.59 23.66
N GLN A 151 -5.81 -11.02 23.17
CA GLN A 151 -5.07 -9.95 23.80
C GLN A 151 -5.31 -8.65 23.04
N LYS A 152 -5.42 -7.54 23.78
CA LYS A 152 -5.82 -6.25 23.25
C LYS A 152 -5.00 -5.15 23.90
N ALA A 153 -4.61 -4.16 23.11
CA ALA A 153 -3.95 -2.96 23.60
C ALA A 153 -4.30 -1.78 22.69
N SER A 154 -4.33 -0.58 23.24
CA SER A 154 -4.44 0.65 22.45
C SER A 154 -3.18 1.49 22.61
N PHE A 155 -2.80 2.21 21.56
CA PHE A 155 -1.64 3.07 21.53
C PHE A 155 -1.99 4.37 20.82
N GLU A 156 -1.32 5.46 21.18
CA GLU A 156 -1.29 6.64 20.33
C GLU A 156 -0.53 6.33 19.04
N LEU A 157 -1.08 6.77 17.90
CA LEU A 157 -0.51 6.52 16.58
C LEU A 157 0.93 7.02 16.48
N GLN A 158 1.21 8.19 17.06
CA GLN A 158 2.55 8.80 17.07
C GLN A 158 3.55 8.06 17.97
N GLU A 159 3.09 7.37 19.01
CA GLU A 159 3.97 6.55 19.85
C GLU A 159 4.33 5.24 19.18
N LEU A 160 3.36 4.58 18.54
CA LEU A 160 3.58 3.30 17.89
C LEU A 160 4.28 3.46 16.52
N PHE A 161 4.01 4.57 15.83
CA PHE A 161 4.56 4.95 14.52
C PHE A 161 5.20 6.35 14.58
N PRO A 162 6.38 6.50 15.22
CA PRO A 162 7.06 7.78 15.36
C PRO A 162 7.42 8.39 14.00
N GLY A 163 7.05 9.67 13.82
CA GLY A 163 7.22 10.39 12.56
C GLY A 163 6.19 10.02 11.49
N GLY A 164 5.16 9.26 11.85
CA GLY A 164 4.03 8.92 10.99
C GLY A 164 2.98 10.01 10.87
N PRO A 165 1.89 9.75 10.13
CA PRO A 165 0.79 10.69 10.01
C PRO A 165 -0.03 10.76 11.29
N ARG A 166 -0.80 11.83 11.47
CA ARG A 166 -1.70 11.99 12.64
C ARG A 166 -2.98 11.17 12.53
N GLN A 167 -3.36 10.81 11.30
CA GLN A 167 -4.51 10.00 10.97
C GLN A 167 -4.15 9.10 9.78
N VAL A 168 -4.88 8.00 9.62
CA VAL A 168 -4.62 7.03 8.54
C VAL A 168 -5.88 6.89 7.72
N THR A 169 -5.76 7.16 6.42
CA THR A 169 -6.84 6.97 5.44
C THR A 169 -6.89 5.54 4.93
N ALA A 170 -5.72 4.94 4.69
CA ALA A 170 -5.60 3.57 4.26
C ALA A 170 -4.30 2.99 4.81
N VAL A 171 -4.25 1.66 4.97
CA VAL A 171 -3.04 0.96 5.40
C VAL A 171 -2.87 -0.32 4.62
N LEU A 172 -1.64 -0.64 4.24
CA LEU A 172 -1.30 -1.97 3.75
C LEU A 172 -0.02 -2.46 4.42
N THR A 173 0.09 -3.77 4.56
CA THR A 173 1.36 -4.41 4.90
C THR A 173 1.74 -5.34 3.78
N ASN A 174 2.97 -5.22 3.31
CA ASN A 174 3.56 -6.19 2.40
C ASN A 174 4.15 -7.35 3.23
N SER A 175 3.49 -8.50 3.17
CA SER A 175 3.82 -9.72 3.90
C SER A 175 5.24 -10.22 3.61
N ARG A 176 5.70 -10.13 2.35
CA ARG A 176 7.03 -10.58 1.90
C ARG A 176 8.17 -9.74 2.45
N SER A 177 8.03 -8.41 2.44
CA SER A 177 9.09 -7.47 2.84
C SER A 177 8.97 -7.01 4.29
N GLY A 178 7.83 -7.27 4.93
CA GLY A 178 7.50 -6.80 6.27
C GLY A 178 7.36 -5.29 6.41
N VAL A 179 7.14 -4.59 5.29
CA VAL A 179 6.94 -3.14 5.27
C VAL A 179 5.44 -2.84 5.40
N THR A 180 5.08 -2.07 6.42
CA THR A 180 3.74 -1.51 6.60
C THR A 180 3.74 -0.08 6.09
N THR A 181 2.86 0.23 5.14
CA THR A 181 2.70 1.57 4.58
C THR A 181 1.41 2.18 5.10
N LEU A 182 1.51 3.31 5.80
CA LEU A 182 0.37 4.12 6.20
C LEU A 182 0.17 5.22 5.16
N PHE A 183 -1.07 5.44 4.75
CA PHE A 183 -1.43 6.51 3.83
C PHE A 183 -2.22 7.59 4.57
N ASP A 184 -1.81 8.84 4.38
CA ASP A 184 -2.58 10.02 4.74
C ASP A 184 -2.80 10.82 3.47
N LYS A 185 -3.99 10.67 2.89
CA LYS A 185 -4.34 11.23 1.58
C LYS A 185 -3.33 10.78 0.52
N ARG A 186 -2.52 11.70 -0.01
CA ARG A 186 -1.52 11.43 -1.05
C ARG A 186 -0.10 11.25 -0.52
N LYS A 187 0.07 11.05 0.79
CA LYS A 187 1.37 10.81 1.44
C LYS A 187 1.47 9.36 1.92
N ALA A 188 2.54 8.69 1.53
CA ALA A 188 2.90 7.37 2.02
C ALA A 188 4.00 7.43 3.08
N TYR A 189 3.78 6.72 4.19
CA TYR A 189 4.72 6.59 5.29
C TYR A 189 5.07 5.11 5.45
N ARG A 190 6.35 4.76 5.29
CA ARG A 190 6.80 3.37 5.27
C ARG A 190 7.47 2.99 6.57
N PHE A 191 6.97 1.93 7.17
CA PHE A 191 7.44 1.44 8.46
C PHE A 191 7.87 -0.01 8.40
N ARG A 192 8.78 -0.36 9.29
CA ARG A 192 9.13 -1.76 9.57
C ARG A 192 8.99 -2.04 11.05
N TRP A 193 8.53 -3.24 11.37
CA TRP A 193 8.45 -3.68 12.76
C TRP A 193 9.85 -3.88 13.35
N ASN A 194 10.11 -3.31 14.53
CA ASN A 194 11.31 -3.59 15.31
C ASN A 194 10.93 -4.47 16.50
N LYS A 195 11.37 -5.74 16.48
CA LYS A 195 11.08 -6.71 17.56
C LYS A 195 11.66 -6.28 18.91
N LYS A 196 12.83 -5.63 18.95
CA LYS A 196 13.48 -5.22 20.20
C LYS A 196 12.75 -4.06 20.88
N ALA A 197 12.39 -3.04 20.11
CA ALA A 197 11.69 -1.86 20.63
C ALA A 197 10.16 -2.05 20.71
N LYS A 198 9.64 -3.19 20.23
CA LYS A 198 8.19 -3.46 20.08
C LYS A 198 7.45 -2.29 19.42
N ARG A 199 8.08 -1.65 18.44
CA ARG A 199 7.61 -0.41 17.79
C ARG A 199 7.90 -0.44 16.30
N PHE A 200 7.11 0.29 15.52
CA PHE A 200 7.42 0.53 14.12
C PHE A 200 8.50 1.61 13.98
N HIS A 201 9.43 1.40 13.07
CA HIS A 201 10.42 2.42 12.72
C HIS A 201 10.23 2.86 11.28
N MET A 202 10.21 4.17 11.07
CA MET A 202 10.14 4.72 9.73
C MET A 202 11.39 4.33 8.94
N THR A 203 11.18 3.94 7.69
CA THR A 203 12.25 3.57 6.79
C THR A 203 13.01 4.83 6.40
N LYS A 204 14.34 4.84 6.60
CA LYS A 204 15.18 6.02 6.35
C LYS A 204 15.22 6.48 4.89
N ASN A 205 14.81 5.61 3.97
CA ASN A 205 14.87 5.89 2.54
C ASN A 205 13.56 6.56 2.10
N ARG A 206 13.60 7.87 1.85
CA ARG A 206 12.54 8.66 1.19
C ARG A 206 11.14 8.38 1.76
N SER A 207 11.00 8.45 3.09
CA SER A 207 9.73 8.38 3.82
C SER A 207 9.68 9.56 4.80
N PRO A 208 8.58 10.32 4.89
CA PRO A 208 7.38 10.23 4.05
C PRO A 208 7.64 10.55 2.56
N GLN A 209 6.75 10.11 1.69
CA GLN A 209 6.80 10.40 0.26
C GLN A 209 5.42 10.81 -0.27
N ASP A 210 5.36 11.91 -1.00
CA ASP A 210 4.18 12.25 -1.80
C ASP A 210 4.06 11.29 -2.99
N PHE A 211 2.83 10.92 -3.34
CA PHE A 211 2.56 10.08 -4.50
C PHE A 211 3.15 10.64 -5.79
N SER A 212 3.70 9.74 -6.60
CA SER A 212 4.19 10.11 -7.93
C SER A 212 3.05 10.54 -8.85
N TYR A 213 3.40 11.27 -9.90
CA TYR A 213 2.46 11.81 -10.90
C TYR A 213 1.59 10.74 -11.56
N ASN A 214 2.08 9.49 -11.65
CA ASN A 214 1.34 8.39 -12.27
C ASN A 214 0.27 7.75 -11.35
N ILE A 215 0.24 8.12 -10.06
CA ILE A 215 -0.81 7.70 -9.12
C ILE A 215 -1.83 8.82 -9.06
N THR A 216 -2.91 8.73 -9.83
CA THR A 216 -3.96 9.76 -9.84
C THR A 216 -4.89 9.65 -8.64
N ILE A 217 -5.04 8.45 -8.08
CA ILE A 217 -5.98 8.18 -6.99
C ILE A 217 -5.47 8.59 -5.60
N THR A 218 -6.41 8.94 -4.72
CA THR A 218 -6.18 9.17 -3.29
C THR A 218 -6.84 8.03 -2.51
N PRO A 219 -6.06 7.13 -1.89
CA PRO A 219 -6.58 5.86 -1.41
C PRO A 219 -7.48 6.02 -0.19
N ASP A 220 -8.67 5.43 -0.27
CA ASP A 220 -9.57 5.19 0.85
C ASP A 220 -9.45 3.76 1.39
N LEU A 221 -8.86 2.86 0.60
CA LEU A 221 -8.61 1.47 0.93
C LEU A 221 -7.26 1.05 0.36
N ALA A 222 -6.55 0.23 1.12
CA ALA A 222 -5.32 -0.41 0.68
C ALA A 222 -5.22 -1.81 1.26
N PHE A 223 -4.67 -2.75 0.49
CA PHE A 223 -4.46 -4.12 0.95
C PHE A 223 -3.41 -4.83 0.09
N GLU A 224 -2.90 -5.95 0.58
CA GLU A 224 -2.18 -6.91 -0.25
C GLU A 224 -3.22 -7.91 -0.78
N TRP A 225 -3.17 -8.23 -2.08
CA TRP A 225 -4.00 -9.27 -2.66
C TRP A 225 -3.33 -10.65 -2.52
N PHE A 226 -4.04 -11.75 -2.75
CA PHE A 226 -3.52 -13.10 -2.51
C PHE A 226 -2.30 -13.45 -3.38
N ASP A 227 -2.14 -12.77 -4.52
CA ASP A 227 -1.00 -12.90 -5.43
C ASP A 227 0.24 -12.08 -4.98
N GLY A 228 0.13 -11.36 -3.87
CA GLY A 228 1.16 -10.48 -3.32
C GLY A 228 1.19 -9.08 -3.94
N ASN A 229 0.25 -8.76 -4.84
CA ASN A 229 0.13 -7.41 -5.36
C ASN A 229 -0.41 -6.46 -4.28
N GLN A 230 0.21 -5.31 -4.15
CA GLN A 230 -0.26 -4.27 -3.24
C GLN A 230 -1.26 -3.39 -3.99
N VAL A 231 -2.51 -3.42 -3.57
CA VAL A 231 -3.61 -2.72 -4.21
C VAL A 231 -3.96 -1.50 -3.38
N ILE A 232 -4.04 -0.35 -4.03
CA ILE A 232 -4.65 0.85 -3.48
C ILE A 232 -5.91 1.13 -4.28
N VAL A 233 -6.97 1.51 -3.60
CA VAL A 233 -8.31 1.70 -4.18
C VAL A 233 -8.78 3.10 -3.84
N GLN A 234 -9.50 3.70 -4.78
CA GLN A 234 -10.35 4.85 -4.55
C GLN A 234 -11.67 4.60 -5.26
N ASP A 235 -12.72 4.37 -4.47
CA ASP A 235 -14.09 4.22 -4.95
C ASP A 235 -14.26 3.04 -5.94
N ARG A 236 -14.21 3.29 -7.27
CA ARG A 236 -14.30 2.24 -8.32
C ARG A 236 -12.97 1.94 -9.01
N GLN A 237 -11.95 2.78 -8.81
CA GLN A 237 -10.66 2.62 -9.46
C GLN A 237 -9.65 2.03 -8.49
N PHE A 238 -8.76 1.19 -9.00
CA PHE A 238 -7.61 0.72 -8.24
C PHE A 238 -6.32 0.97 -8.99
N ALA A 239 -5.23 0.98 -8.25
CA ALA A 239 -3.89 0.90 -8.78
C ALA A 239 -3.08 -0.18 -8.04
N ILE A 240 -2.24 -0.88 -8.79
CA ILE A 240 -1.20 -1.74 -8.19
C ILE A 240 -0.03 -0.84 -7.81
N TYR A 241 0.24 -0.75 -6.52
CA TYR A 241 1.20 0.16 -5.94
C TYR A 241 2.51 -0.53 -5.60
N ASP A 242 3.60 -0.06 -6.19
CA ASP A 242 4.94 -0.43 -5.78
C ASP A 242 5.39 0.45 -4.62
N ALA A 243 5.25 -0.07 -3.39
CA ALA A 243 5.72 0.63 -2.21
C ALA A 243 7.23 0.87 -2.18
N TYR A 244 8.07 0.16 -2.93
CA TYR A 244 9.49 0.49 -2.98
C TYR A 244 9.70 1.74 -3.82
N TRP A 245 9.18 1.80 -5.04
CA TRP A 245 9.40 2.92 -5.97
C TRP A 245 8.42 4.08 -5.83
N ASN A 246 7.31 3.91 -5.10
CA ASN A 246 6.21 4.87 -5.00
C ASN A 246 5.50 5.13 -6.33
N LEU A 247 5.19 4.07 -7.07
CA LEU A 247 4.65 4.15 -8.42
C LEU A 247 3.44 3.23 -8.57
N ALA A 248 2.48 3.64 -9.40
CA ALA A 248 1.48 2.73 -9.94
C ALA A 248 2.08 1.93 -11.10
N THR A 249 1.99 0.60 -11.06
CA THR A 249 2.40 -0.27 -12.17
C THR A 249 1.23 -0.68 -13.04
N PHE A 250 0.01 -0.61 -12.51
CA PHE A 250 -1.21 -0.93 -13.25
C PHE A 250 -2.38 -0.18 -12.64
N THR A 251 -3.38 0.15 -13.44
CA THR A 251 -4.63 0.79 -13.00
C THR A 251 -5.81 0.11 -13.67
N GLY A 252 -6.91 -0.06 -12.95
CA GLY A 252 -8.10 -0.73 -13.49
C GLY A 252 -9.36 -0.42 -12.70
N ASP A 253 -10.46 -1.04 -13.12
CA ASP A 253 -11.75 -0.98 -12.42
C ASP A 253 -11.86 -2.12 -11.39
N VAL A 254 -12.25 -1.78 -10.16
CA VAL A 254 -12.36 -2.73 -9.04
C VAL A 254 -13.33 -3.86 -9.37
N LYS A 255 -14.48 -3.58 -9.99
CA LYS A 255 -15.50 -4.61 -10.25
C LYS A 255 -15.03 -5.64 -11.27
N ARG A 256 -14.16 -5.23 -12.21
CA ARG A 256 -13.62 -6.13 -13.25
C ARG A 256 -12.62 -7.13 -12.65
N TYR A 257 -11.73 -6.68 -11.78
CA TYR A 257 -10.63 -7.50 -11.25
C TYR A 257 -10.91 -8.12 -9.88
N PHE A 258 -11.79 -7.51 -9.10
CA PHE A 258 -12.14 -7.93 -7.75
C PHE A 258 -13.67 -7.97 -7.59
N PRO A 259 -14.35 -8.94 -8.25
CA PRO A 259 -15.79 -9.01 -8.22
C PRO A 259 -16.28 -9.30 -6.80
N ASN A 260 -17.49 -8.81 -6.51
CA ASN A 260 -18.17 -8.97 -5.22
C ASN A 260 -17.44 -8.40 -3.99
N LEU A 261 -16.46 -7.52 -4.18
CA LEU A 261 -15.92 -6.73 -3.06
C LEU A 261 -16.97 -5.70 -2.58
N PRO A 262 -17.23 -5.62 -1.26
CA PRO A 262 -18.02 -4.54 -0.68
C PRO A 262 -17.39 -3.16 -0.97
N ARG A 263 -18.23 -2.13 -1.07
CA ARG A 263 -17.75 -0.76 -1.32
C ARG A 263 -17.25 -0.06 -0.06
N ASP A 264 -17.71 -0.51 1.10
CA ASP A 264 -17.42 0.07 2.40
C ASP A 264 -16.26 -0.63 3.11
N LEU A 265 -15.33 -1.23 2.36
CA LEU A 265 -14.16 -1.90 2.92
C LEU A 265 -13.18 -0.90 3.56
N ILE A 266 -12.57 -1.33 4.66
CA ILE A 266 -11.50 -0.60 5.37
C ILE A 266 -10.19 -1.40 5.41
N GLY A 267 -10.23 -2.68 5.04
CA GLY A 267 -9.05 -3.53 4.93
C GLY A 267 -9.38 -5.00 4.74
N ILE A 268 -8.36 -5.76 4.35
CA ILE A 268 -8.44 -7.20 4.07
C ILE A 268 -7.34 -7.92 4.86
N ILE A 269 -7.68 -9.00 5.54
CA ILE A 269 -6.73 -9.83 6.30
C ILE A 269 -6.89 -11.28 5.88
N TYR A 270 -5.80 -11.93 5.48
CA TYR A 270 -5.82 -13.37 5.18
C TYR A 270 -5.70 -14.20 6.46
N SER A 271 -6.61 -15.16 6.58
CA SER A 271 -6.60 -16.13 7.69
C SER A 271 -5.81 -17.41 7.33
N GLY A 272 -5.44 -17.58 6.06
CA GLY A 272 -4.74 -18.76 5.54
C GLY A 272 -5.56 -19.48 4.45
N GLY A 273 -4.87 -20.15 3.52
CA GLY A 273 -5.49 -20.80 2.38
C GLY A 273 -6.17 -19.80 1.44
N ASP A 274 -7.39 -20.13 1.02
CA ASP A 274 -8.19 -19.35 0.06
C ASP A 274 -9.20 -18.40 0.73
N ILE A 275 -9.01 -18.11 2.02
CA ILE A 275 -9.97 -17.33 2.81
C ILE A 275 -9.38 -15.97 3.21
N ALA A 276 -10.10 -14.93 2.81
CA ALA A 276 -9.85 -13.54 3.20
C ALA A 276 -10.98 -13.03 4.11
N LEU A 277 -10.59 -12.32 5.16
CA LEU A 277 -11.50 -11.59 6.05
C LEU A 277 -11.57 -10.14 5.59
N LEU A 278 -12.75 -9.74 5.16
CA LEU A 278 -13.05 -8.40 4.67
C LEU A 278 -13.67 -7.57 5.79
N TYR A 279 -12.97 -6.53 6.23
CA TYR A 279 -13.48 -5.63 7.26
C TYR A 279 -14.15 -4.43 6.61
N THR A 280 -15.32 -4.07 7.12
CA THR A 280 -16.16 -2.98 6.59
C THR A 280 -16.30 -1.84 7.59
N ARG A 281 -16.58 -0.64 7.07
CA ARG A 281 -16.90 0.55 7.85
C ARG A 281 -18.20 0.38 8.66
N GLY A 282 -19.12 -0.46 8.18
CA GLY A 282 -20.34 -0.85 8.89
C GLY A 282 -20.13 -1.84 10.04
N ASN A 283 -18.91 -2.00 10.55
CA ASN A 283 -18.55 -2.91 11.65
C ASN A 283 -18.97 -4.36 11.39
N LYS A 284 -18.73 -4.85 10.18
CA LYS A 284 -18.96 -6.24 9.79
C LYS A 284 -17.68 -6.84 9.23
N VAL A 285 -17.49 -8.13 9.49
CA VAL A 285 -16.46 -8.97 8.85
C VAL A 285 -17.17 -9.91 7.90
N LYS A 286 -16.76 -9.87 6.63
CA LYS A 286 -17.24 -10.79 5.61
C LYS A 286 -16.15 -11.82 5.29
N VAL A 287 -16.52 -13.08 5.26
CA VAL A 287 -15.65 -14.18 4.85
C VAL A 287 -15.72 -14.29 3.33
N TYR A 288 -14.60 -14.05 2.67
CA TYR A 288 -14.47 -14.05 1.22
C TYR A 288 -13.59 -15.20 0.76
N GLU A 289 -14.11 -15.97 -0.19
CA GLU A 289 -13.38 -17.09 -0.80
C GLU A 289 -12.68 -16.59 -2.07
N THR A 290 -11.35 -16.60 -2.08
CA THR A 290 -10.55 -15.98 -3.15
C THR A 290 -10.58 -16.75 -4.47
N LYS A 291 -10.91 -18.05 -4.43
CA LYS A 291 -11.07 -18.89 -5.63
C LYS A 291 -12.41 -18.70 -6.32
N LYS A 292 -13.48 -18.55 -5.53
CA LYS A 292 -14.86 -18.34 -6.02
C LYS A 292 -15.23 -16.87 -6.15
N TYR A 293 -14.35 -15.97 -5.73
CA TYR A 293 -14.54 -14.52 -5.77
C TYR A 293 -15.87 -14.03 -5.20
N ARG A 294 -16.29 -14.60 -4.07
CA ARG A 294 -17.59 -14.29 -3.45
C ARG A 294 -17.51 -14.27 -1.93
N VAL A 295 -18.42 -13.51 -1.34
CA VAL A 295 -18.66 -13.53 0.10
C VAL A 295 -19.49 -14.76 0.44
N VAL A 296 -19.00 -15.58 1.37
CA VAL A 296 -19.67 -16.80 1.82
C VAL A 296 -20.48 -16.54 3.09
N GLN A 297 -19.94 -15.74 4.01
CA GLN A 297 -20.55 -15.46 5.32
C GLN A 297 -20.29 -14.02 5.75
N GLU A 298 -21.15 -13.49 6.61
CA GLU A 298 -21.05 -12.16 7.18
C GLU A 298 -21.33 -12.21 8.68
N TYR A 299 -20.47 -11.58 9.46
CA TYR A 299 -20.55 -11.53 10.92
C TYR A 299 -20.48 -10.08 11.41
N PRO A 300 -21.34 -9.68 12.37
CA PRO A 300 -21.22 -8.38 13.00
C PRO A 300 -19.98 -8.34 13.92
N VAL A 301 -19.24 -7.25 13.88
CA VAL A 301 -18.14 -6.95 14.80
C VAL A 301 -18.64 -6.01 15.87
N LYS A 302 -18.78 -6.52 17.09
CA LYS A 302 -18.98 -5.67 18.26
C LYS A 302 -17.66 -5.00 18.60
N ILE A 303 -17.55 -3.69 18.35
CA ILE A 303 -16.30 -2.94 18.57
C ILE A 303 -15.80 -3.10 20.00
N GLY A 304 -16.68 -2.97 21.00
CA GLY A 304 -16.33 -3.15 22.42
C GLY A 304 -15.64 -4.48 22.68
N GLU A 305 -16.24 -5.58 22.20
CA GLU A 305 -15.64 -6.91 22.32
C GLU A 305 -14.40 -7.07 21.44
N PHE A 306 -14.28 -6.39 20.30
CA PHE A 306 -13.13 -6.52 19.41
C PHE A 306 -11.88 -5.83 19.96
N VAL A 307 -11.99 -4.59 20.45
CA VAL A 307 -10.85 -3.81 20.97
C VAL A 307 -10.76 -3.75 22.49
N GLY A 308 -11.78 -4.20 23.22
CA GLY A 308 -11.76 -4.34 24.67
C GLY A 308 -12.09 -3.06 25.44
N CYS A 309 -12.85 -2.15 24.84
CA CYS A 309 -13.51 -1.10 25.61
C CYS A 309 -14.78 -1.66 26.25
N LEU A 310 -15.00 -1.29 27.50
CA LEU A 310 -16.18 -1.63 28.31
C LEU A 310 -17.05 -0.38 28.47
#